data_AF-A0A976CF49-F1
#
_entry.id   AF-A0A976CF49-F1
#
_cell.length_a   1.000
_cell.length_b   1.000
_cell.length_c   1.000
_cell.angle_alpha   90.00
_cell.angle_beta   90.00
_cell.angle_gamma   90.00
#
_symmetry.space_group_name_H-M   'P 1'
#
loop_
_entity.id
_entity.type
_entity.pdbx_description
1 polymer ?
#
loop_
_entity_poly.entity_id
_entity_poly.type
_entity_poly.pdbx_seq_one_letter_code
_entity_poly.pdbx_strand_id
1 'polypeptide(L)'
;MASIYFDSQGALTRIDDEGDDKAFYNNQEVPFITGTQLQNYAGTVYSESSFMGLVRQINPSDPLGEMQKETFAIAYTMYTYAMIKNAAFKRAGRSYGLADLLVDNNYTKGLSSPAHQQYFQQGVGDEERRKLSTMAVIRLFMRMVGDMAGVIQNLNGAAYWDGNDLFRLFPAHYRCKQGFELSNENHGAIYQNVSVVRNPKIIQTCPATEPKVSAKRKFTFLSCVTYGGTIFFKIHDEAKSQGITW
;
A
#
# COMPACT_ATOMS: atom_id res chain seq x y z
N MET A 1 18.92 -0.02 -21.32
CA MET A 1 17.99 -0.22 -20.20
C MET A 1 17.76 -1.72 -20.11
N ALA A 2 17.41 -2.29 -18.96
CA ALA A 2 17.38 -3.74 -18.83
C ALA A 2 15.96 -4.29 -18.93
N SER A 3 15.79 -5.40 -19.65
CA SER A 3 14.58 -6.22 -19.56
C SER A 3 14.69 -7.13 -18.34
N ILE A 4 13.63 -7.21 -17.53
CA ILE A 4 13.60 -8.00 -16.31
C ILE A 4 12.60 -9.15 -16.43
N TYR A 5 12.98 -10.32 -15.91
CA TYR A 5 12.21 -11.55 -16.04
C TYR A 5 11.88 -12.14 -14.68
N PHE A 6 10.59 -12.36 -14.45
CA PHE A 6 10.05 -12.98 -13.26
C PHE A 6 9.47 -14.35 -13.56
N ASP A 7 9.66 -15.30 -12.64
CA ASP A 7 9.00 -16.60 -12.70
C ASP A 7 7.53 -16.53 -12.26
N SER A 8 6.85 -17.67 -12.26
CA SER A 8 5.45 -17.80 -11.84
C SER A 8 5.17 -17.36 -10.39
N GLN A 9 6.21 -17.33 -9.54
CA GLN A 9 6.14 -16.93 -8.13
C GLN A 9 6.51 -15.46 -7.92
N GLY A 10 6.92 -14.74 -8.98
CA GLY A 10 7.37 -13.35 -8.92
C GLY A 10 8.82 -13.19 -8.46
N ALA A 11 9.61 -14.27 -8.47
CA ALA A 11 11.04 -14.18 -8.22
C ALA A 11 11.77 -13.68 -9.48
N LEU A 12 12.72 -12.77 -9.30
CA LEU A 12 13.59 -12.31 -10.39
C LEU A 12 14.52 -13.45 -10.82
N THR A 13 14.43 -13.85 -12.08
CA THR A 13 15.19 -14.97 -12.66
C THR A 13 16.32 -14.51 -13.57
N ARG A 14 16.12 -13.41 -14.29
CA ARG A 14 17.08 -12.88 -15.27
C ARG A 14 16.90 -11.37 -15.43
N ILE A 15 18.03 -10.69 -15.68
CA ILE A 15 18.09 -9.32 -16.15
C ILE A 15 18.89 -9.36 -17.46
N ASP A 16 18.30 -8.85 -18.55
CA ASP A 16 18.98 -8.73 -19.84
C ASP A 16 19.33 -7.24 -20.05
N ASP A 17 20.61 -6.90 -19.88
CA ASP A 17 21.10 -5.50 -19.87
C ASP A 17 21.06 -4.80 -21.24
N GLU A 18 20.90 -5.58 -22.32
CA GLU A 18 20.86 -5.09 -23.71
C GLU A 18 19.43 -4.90 -24.27
N GLY A 19 18.40 -4.94 -23.42
CA GLY A 19 16.98 -4.92 -23.83
C GLY A 19 16.29 -3.55 -23.82
N ASP A 20 14.99 -3.57 -24.12
CA ASP A 20 14.06 -2.48 -23.79
C ASP A 20 13.72 -2.53 -22.29
N ASP A 21 13.34 -1.41 -21.66
CA ASP A 21 12.89 -1.35 -20.25
C ASP A 21 11.54 -2.05 -20.07
N LYS A 22 11.54 -3.38 -20.12
CA LYS A 22 10.34 -4.24 -20.13
C LYS A 22 10.36 -5.21 -18.97
N ALA A 23 9.17 -5.53 -18.48
CA ALA A 23 8.98 -6.61 -17.51
C ALA A 23 8.32 -7.82 -18.20
N PHE A 24 8.84 -9.01 -17.91
CA PHE A 24 8.26 -10.27 -18.35
C PHE A 24 7.90 -11.13 -17.13
N TYR A 25 6.69 -11.67 -17.12
CA TYR A 25 6.21 -12.65 -16.16
C TYR A 25 5.96 -13.96 -16.89
N ASN A 26 6.67 -15.02 -16.52
CA ASN A 26 6.55 -16.33 -17.20
C ASN A 26 6.68 -16.22 -18.74
N ASN A 27 7.67 -15.46 -19.21
CA ASN A 27 7.93 -15.13 -20.62
C ASN A 27 6.82 -14.35 -21.35
N GLN A 28 5.83 -13.81 -20.63
CA GLN A 28 4.83 -12.90 -21.17
C GLN A 28 5.12 -11.46 -20.73
N GLU A 29 5.10 -10.51 -21.65
CA GLU A 29 5.27 -9.08 -21.32
C GLU A 29 4.14 -8.61 -20.39
N VAL A 30 4.51 -7.95 -19.29
CA VAL A 30 3.55 -7.31 -18.37
C VAL A 30 3.10 -5.99 -19.00
N PRO A 31 1.80 -5.82 -19.30
CA PRO A 31 1.36 -4.70 -20.10
C PRO A 31 1.32 -3.40 -19.30
N PHE A 32 1.49 -2.27 -19.99
CA PHE A 32 1.31 -0.90 -19.46
C PHE A 32 2.28 -0.47 -18.33
N ILE A 33 3.37 -1.21 -18.12
CA ILE A 33 4.38 -0.89 -17.12
C ILE A 33 5.79 -1.26 -17.63
N THR A 34 6.78 -0.42 -17.34
CA THR A 34 8.18 -0.74 -17.66
C THR A 34 8.81 -1.64 -16.59
N GLY A 35 9.95 -2.25 -16.90
CA GLY A 35 10.71 -3.05 -15.93
C GLY A 35 11.07 -2.25 -14.68
N THR A 36 11.64 -1.06 -14.90
CA THR A 36 12.04 -0.13 -13.85
C THR A 36 10.85 0.32 -12.99
N GLN A 37 9.72 0.66 -13.62
CA GLN A 37 8.51 1.05 -12.88
C GLN A 37 7.99 -0.10 -12.01
N LEU A 38 7.95 -1.32 -12.56
CA LEU A 38 7.49 -2.51 -11.83
C LEU A 38 8.33 -2.74 -10.58
N GLN A 39 9.67 -2.72 -10.71
CA GLN A 39 10.55 -2.91 -9.55
C GLN A 39 10.38 -1.79 -8.51
N ASN A 40 10.22 -0.53 -8.90
CA ASN A 40 10.01 0.56 -7.95
C ASN A 40 8.67 0.45 -7.21
N TYR A 41 7.60 0.04 -7.90
CA TYR A 41 6.32 -0.21 -7.21
C TYR A 41 6.39 -1.40 -6.28
N ALA A 42 6.98 -2.51 -6.71
CA ALA A 42 7.13 -3.69 -5.89
C ALA A 42 8.03 -3.41 -4.68
N GLY A 43 9.11 -2.63 -4.86
CA GLY A 43 9.96 -2.15 -3.78
C GLY A 43 9.21 -1.26 -2.79
N THR A 44 8.31 -0.40 -3.28
CA THR A 44 7.44 0.40 -2.41
C THR A 44 6.50 -0.48 -1.59
N VAL A 45 5.80 -1.43 -2.23
CA VAL A 45 4.93 -2.41 -1.54
C VAL A 45 5.71 -3.21 -0.51
N TYR A 46 6.91 -3.66 -0.86
CA TYR A 46 7.80 -4.39 0.04
C TYR A 46 8.17 -3.53 1.24
N SER A 47 8.61 -2.29 1.03
CA SER A 47 8.97 -1.35 2.09
C SER A 47 7.79 -1.04 3.02
N GLU A 48 6.62 -0.72 2.46
CA GLU A 48 5.41 -0.38 3.23
C GLU A 48 4.90 -1.57 4.04
N SER A 49 5.06 -2.78 3.51
CA SER A 49 4.67 -4.02 4.20
C SER A 49 5.78 -4.63 5.06
N SER A 50 6.99 -4.05 5.07
CA SER A 50 8.18 -4.64 5.73
C SER A 50 8.08 -4.71 7.26
N PHE A 51 7.04 -4.11 7.85
CA PHE A 51 6.80 -4.20 9.28
C PHE A 51 6.30 -5.60 9.67
N MET A 52 7.23 -6.46 10.04
CA MET A 52 7.04 -7.91 10.21
C MET A 52 6.18 -8.36 11.41
N GLY A 53 5.56 -7.43 12.15
CA GLY A 53 5.02 -7.77 13.46
C GLY A 53 3.74 -8.62 13.46
N LEU A 54 2.91 -8.53 12.42
CA LEU A 54 1.49 -8.88 12.58
C LEU A 54 1.00 -10.10 11.82
N VAL A 55 1.60 -10.41 10.69
CA VAL A 55 1.19 -11.55 9.86
C VAL A 55 1.01 -12.84 10.65
N ARG A 56 2.05 -13.27 11.39
CA ARG A 56 2.05 -14.52 12.17
C ARG A 56 1.20 -14.46 13.44
N GLN A 57 0.78 -13.27 13.86
CA GLN A 57 -0.01 -13.06 15.07
C GLN A 57 -1.50 -12.89 14.77
N ILE A 58 -1.84 -12.26 13.64
CA ILE A 58 -3.20 -12.12 13.14
C ILE A 58 -3.73 -13.47 12.65
N ASN A 59 -2.92 -14.18 11.86
CA ASN A 59 -3.28 -15.49 11.35
C ASN A 59 -2.09 -16.46 11.44
N PRO A 60 -1.86 -17.06 12.63
CA PRO A 60 -0.75 -18.00 12.82
C PRO A 60 -0.81 -19.22 11.90
N SER A 61 -2.02 -19.62 11.50
CA SER A 61 -2.26 -20.78 10.62
C SER A 61 -1.97 -20.50 9.14
N ASP A 62 -2.06 -19.25 8.70
CA ASP A 62 -1.81 -18.87 7.30
C ASP A 62 -1.12 -17.49 7.20
N PRO A 63 0.16 -17.41 7.59
CA PRO A 63 0.91 -16.17 7.47
C PRO A 63 1.20 -15.79 6.02
N LEU A 64 1.37 -16.76 5.13
CA LEU A 64 1.65 -16.49 3.73
C LEU A 64 0.45 -15.83 3.05
N GLY A 65 -0.76 -16.33 3.29
CA GLY A 65 -1.99 -15.73 2.80
C GLY A 65 -2.21 -14.31 3.33
N GLU A 66 -1.90 -14.03 4.60
CA GLU A 66 -1.98 -12.66 5.13
C GLU A 66 -0.96 -11.70 4.50
N MET A 67 0.29 -12.15 4.25
CA MET A 67 1.27 -11.35 3.50
C MET A 67 0.80 -11.09 2.07
N GLN A 68 0.20 -12.09 1.42
CA GLN A 68 -0.31 -11.95 0.07
C GLN A 68 -1.45 -10.93 0.01
N LYS A 69 -2.39 -10.98 0.97
CA LYS A 69 -3.48 -10.00 1.08
C LYS A 69 -2.94 -8.59 1.35
N GLU A 70 -1.98 -8.44 2.26
CA GLU A 70 -1.39 -7.14 2.61
C GLU A 70 -0.68 -6.50 1.42
N THR A 71 0.25 -7.23 0.79
CA THR A 71 1.02 -6.73 -0.36
C THR A 71 0.09 -6.38 -1.53
N PHE A 72 -0.88 -7.24 -1.84
CA PHE A 72 -1.88 -6.96 -2.87
C PHE A 72 -2.75 -5.75 -2.51
N ALA A 73 -3.22 -5.64 -1.27
CA ALA A 73 -4.04 -4.53 -0.82
C ALA A 73 -3.31 -3.19 -0.89
N ILE A 74 -2.03 -3.15 -0.53
CA ILE A 74 -1.18 -1.96 -0.69
C ILE A 74 -1.10 -1.60 -2.17
N ALA A 75 -0.71 -2.53 -3.04
CA ALA A 75 -0.60 -2.29 -4.48
C ALA A 75 -1.93 -1.81 -5.11
N TYR A 76 -3.06 -2.41 -4.72
CA TYR A 76 -4.39 -2.01 -5.23
C TYR A 76 -4.80 -0.63 -4.71
N THR A 77 -4.51 -0.32 -3.45
CA THR A 77 -4.77 0.99 -2.84
C THR A 77 -3.93 2.08 -3.50
N MET A 78 -2.67 1.77 -3.84
CA MET A 78 -1.79 2.63 -4.63
C MET A 78 -2.39 2.94 -6.01
N TYR A 79 -2.87 1.93 -6.72
CA TYR A 79 -3.56 2.10 -8.00
C TYR A 79 -4.84 2.93 -7.85
N THR A 80 -5.63 2.66 -6.82
CA THR A 80 -6.87 3.40 -6.52
C THR A 80 -6.58 4.87 -6.25
N TYR A 81 -5.56 5.17 -5.44
CA TYR A 81 -5.08 6.54 -5.21
C TYR A 81 -4.78 7.26 -6.53
N ALA A 82 -3.97 6.64 -7.40
CA ALA A 82 -3.58 7.24 -8.67
C ALA A 82 -4.79 7.49 -9.59
N MET A 83 -5.74 6.55 -9.63
CA MET A 83 -6.95 6.70 -10.42
C MET A 83 -7.81 7.87 -9.94
N ILE A 84 -8.03 8.01 -8.62
CA ILE A 84 -8.87 9.09 -8.12
C ILE A 84 -8.16 10.45 -8.26
N LYS A 85 -6.84 10.51 -8.02
CA LYS A 85 -6.07 11.74 -8.24
C LYS A 85 -6.02 12.15 -9.71
N ASN A 86 -5.88 11.20 -10.64
CA ASN A 86 -5.98 11.47 -12.07
C ASN A 86 -7.36 12.00 -12.46
N ALA A 87 -8.44 11.45 -11.90
CA ALA A 87 -9.80 11.96 -12.14
C ALA A 87 -9.96 13.41 -11.67
N ALA A 88 -9.34 13.79 -10.54
CA ALA A 88 -9.31 15.18 -10.07
C ALA A 88 -8.46 16.07 -10.98
N PHE A 89 -7.27 15.63 -11.38
CA PHE A 89 -6.35 16.39 -12.25
C PHE A 89 -6.95 16.65 -13.63
N LYS A 90 -7.69 15.68 -14.19
CA LYS A 90 -8.38 15.83 -15.47
C LYS A 90 -9.39 16.97 -15.46
N ARG A 91 -10.06 17.23 -14.33
CA ARG A 91 -10.98 18.38 -14.18
C ARG A 91 -10.25 19.73 -14.27
N ALA A 92 -8.94 19.74 -13.98
CA ALA A 92 -8.06 20.89 -14.08
C ALA A 92 -7.22 20.90 -15.38
N GLY A 93 -7.54 20.05 -16.37
CA GLY A 93 -6.79 19.97 -17.63
C GLY A 93 -5.39 19.37 -17.51
N ARG A 94 -5.11 18.62 -16.44
CA ARG A 94 -3.82 17.97 -16.16
C ARG A 94 -3.98 16.45 -16.18
N SER A 95 -2.86 15.73 -16.28
CA SER A 95 -2.80 14.28 -16.09
C SER A 95 -2.04 13.94 -14.82
N TYR A 96 -2.43 12.84 -14.18
CA TYR A 96 -1.64 12.20 -13.15
C TYR A 96 -1.53 10.71 -13.50
N GLY A 97 -0.31 10.23 -13.66
CA GLY A 97 -0.01 8.86 -14.06
C GLY A 97 0.80 8.12 -13.01
N LEU A 98 1.19 6.90 -13.38
CA LEU A 98 2.06 6.06 -12.59
C LEU A 98 3.44 6.73 -12.37
N ALA A 99 4.03 7.37 -13.38
CA ALA A 99 5.29 8.09 -13.18
C ALA A 99 5.18 9.18 -12.08
N ASP A 100 4.05 9.90 -12.02
CA ASP A 100 3.81 10.91 -10.99
C ASP A 100 3.64 10.30 -9.59
N LEU A 101 3.09 9.08 -9.51
CA LEU A 101 2.93 8.34 -8.26
C LEU A 101 4.28 8.04 -7.60
N LEU A 102 5.30 7.69 -8.39
CA LEU A 102 6.66 7.41 -7.91
C LEU A 102 7.43 8.63 -7.41
N VAL A 103 6.90 9.84 -7.55
CA VAL A 103 7.51 11.08 -7.02
C VAL A 103 6.57 11.87 -6.11
N ASP A 104 5.41 11.31 -5.79
CA ASP A 104 4.43 11.97 -4.93
C ASP A 104 4.79 11.82 -3.45
N ASN A 105 5.23 12.90 -2.82
CA ASN A 105 5.66 12.91 -1.41
C ASN A 105 4.58 12.46 -0.40
N ASN A 106 3.29 12.45 -0.78
CA ASN A 106 2.23 11.91 0.08
C ASN A 106 2.18 10.37 0.06
N TYR A 107 2.91 9.76 -0.88
CA TYR A 107 2.90 8.36 -1.23
C TYR A 107 4.29 7.71 -1.13
N THR A 108 5.34 8.41 -1.53
CA THR A 108 6.70 7.85 -1.76
C THR A 108 7.62 7.86 -0.55
N LYS A 109 7.08 7.94 0.67
CA LYS A 109 7.91 8.03 1.89
C LYS A 109 8.82 6.80 2.06
N GLY A 110 8.44 5.65 1.50
CA GLY A 110 9.22 4.43 1.50
C GLY A 110 10.41 4.39 0.53
N LEU A 111 10.47 5.20 -0.53
CA LEU A 111 11.47 5.03 -1.61
C LEU A 111 12.93 5.23 -1.15
N SER A 112 13.15 6.06 -0.14
CA SER A 112 14.48 6.28 0.46
C SER A 112 14.74 5.40 1.68
N SER A 113 13.82 4.50 2.03
CA SER A 113 13.96 3.66 3.22
C SER A 113 14.99 2.55 3.00
N PRO A 114 15.68 2.09 4.07
CA PRO A 114 16.52 0.90 3.99
C PRO A 114 15.77 -0.34 3.49
N ALA A 115 14.49 -0.50 3.85
CA ALA A 115 13.66 -1.62 3.41
C ALA A 115 13.43 -1.59 1.90
N HIS A 116 13.23 -0.41 1.30
CA HIS A 116 13.12 -0.28 -0.15
C HIS A 116 14.41 -0.73 -0.86
N GLN A 117 15.59 -0.40 -0.30
CA GLN A 117 16.87 -0.85 -0.86
C GLN A 117 17.07 -2.37 -0.73
N GLN A 118 16.57 -2.99 0.34
CA GLN A 118 16.62 -4.45 0.51
C GLN A 118 15.88 -5.20 -0.60
N TYR A 119 14.79 -4.64 -1.14
CA TYR A 119 14.04 -5.27 -2.24
C TYR A 119 14.95 -5.59 -3.45
N PHE A 120 15.90 -4.72 -3.76
CA PHE A 120 16.80 -4.87 -4.92
C PHE A 120 17.99 -5.80 -4.66
N GLN A 121 18.15 -6.30 -3.43
CA GLN A 121 19.29 -7.13 -3.04
C GLN A 121 18.83 -8.58 -2.86
N GLN A 122 19.30 -9.49 -3.72
CA GLN A 122 19.02 -10.93 -3.57
C GLN A 122 19.61 -11.46 -2.25
N GLY A 123 18.88 -12.35 -1.56
CA GLY A 123 19.31 -12.91 -0.27
C GLY A 123 19.22 -11.98 0.94
N VAL A 124 18.71 -10.75 0.78
CA VAL A 124 18.57 -9.78 1.88
C VAL A 124 17.09 -9.56 2.21
N GLY A 125 16.73 -9.62 3.49
CA GLY A 125 15.38 -9.34 3.97
C GLY A 125 14.42 -10.53 3.86
N ASP A 126 13.12 -10.23 3.72
CA ASP A 126 12.04 -11.22 3.63
C ASP A 126 11.79 -11.61 2.16
N GLU A 127 12.40 -12.71 1.73
CA GLU A 127 12.34 -13.14 0.32
C GLU A 127 10.93 -13.48 -0.16
N GLU A 128 10.09 -14.04 0.71
CA GLU A 128 8.71 -14.36 0.36
C GLU A 128 7.90 -13.07 0.18
N ARG A 129 8.07 -12.08 1.07
CA ARG A 129 7.44 -10.78 0.89
C ARG A 129 7.94 -10.05 -0.36
N ARG A 130 9.22 -10.21 -0.73
CA ARG A 130 9.76 -9.67 -2.00
C ARG A 130 8.98 -10.26 -3.19
N LYS A 131 8.88 -11.59 -3.26
CA LYS A 131 8.11 -12.30 -4.31
C LYS A 131 6.65 -11.85 -4.35
N LEU A 132 5.99 -11.80 -3.19
CA LEU A 132 4.59 -11.40 -3.07
C LEU A 132 4.37 -9.93 -3.48
N SER A 133 5.29 -9.03 -3.14
CA SER A 133 5.22 -7.61 -3.53
C SER A 133 5.36 -7.45 -5.05
N THR A 134 6.25 -8.21 -5.69
CA THR A 134 6.34 -8.28 -7.15
C THR A 134 5.05 -8.82 -7.76
N MET A 135 4.56 -9.95 -7.25
CA MET A 135 3.33 -10.57 -7.73
C MET A 135 2.12 -9.66 -7.56
N ALA A 136 2.04 -8.88 -6.48
CA ALA A 136 0.96 -7.92 -6.27
C ALA A 136 0.89 -6.90 -7.42
N VAL A 137 2.03 -6.36 -7.86
CA VAL A 137 2.10 -5.42 -8.99
C VAL A 137 1.78 -6.14 -10.30
N ILE A 138 2.40 -7.30 -10.58
CA ILE A 138 2.15 -8.09 -11.79
C ILE A 138 0.65 -8.38 -11.94
N ARG A 139 -0.01 -8.84 -10.86
CA ARG A 139 -1.43 -9.19 -10.85
C ARG A 139 -2.33 -8.02 -11.24
N LEU A 140 -2.01 -6.80 -10.81
CA LEU A 140 -2.76 -5.60 -11.18
C LEU A 140 -2.70 -5.33 -12.68
N PHE A 141 -1.49 -5.33 -13.26
CA PHE A 141 -1.28 -5.00 -14.67
C PHE A 141 -1.73 -6.11 -15.61
N MET A 142 -1.52 -7.37 -15.22
CA MET A 142 -1.99 -8.55 -15.94
C MET A 142 -3.48 -8.82 -15.74
N ARG A 143 -4.16 -8.09 -14.86
CA ARG A 143 -5.57 -8.29 -14.44
C ARG A 143 -5.85 -9.69 -13.89
N MET A 144 -4.85 -10.33 -13.27
CA MET A 144 -4.93 -11.65 -12.64
C MET A 144 -5.36 -11.50 -11.17
N VAL A 145 -6.57 -11.00 -10.94
CA VAL A 145 -7.06 -10.61 -9.60
C VAL A 145 -8.20 -11.49 -9.06
N GLY A 146 -8.54 -12.57 -9.74
CA GLY A 146 -9.70 -13.42 -9.41
C GLY A 146 -9.63 -14.02 -8.00
N ASP A 147 -8.47 -14.50 -7.58
CA ASP A 147 -8.18 -15.01 -6.23
C ASP A 147 -8.10 -13.91 -5.17
N MET A 148 -8.04 -12.64 -5.58
CA MET A 148 -8.01 -11.46 -4.70
C MET A 148 -9.32 -10.67 -4.71
N ALA A 149 -10.39 -11.19 -5.33
CA ALA A 149 -11.67 -10.48 -5.45
C ALA A 149 -12.25 -10.09 -4.08
N GLY A 150 -12.15 -10.97 -3.08
CA GLY A 150 -12.57 -10.66 -1.71
C GLY A 150 -11.75 -9.54 -1.05
N VAL A 151 -10.45 -9.45 -1.35
CA VAL A 151 -9.60 -8.35 -0.88
C VAL A 151 -10.06 -7.03 -1.48
N ILE A 152 -10.31 -6.99 -2.79
CA ILE A 152 -10.80 -5.80 -3.51
C ILE A 152 -12.13 -5.32 -2.91
N GLN A 153 -13.07 -6.25 -2.69
CA GLN A 153 -14.36 -5.94 -2.10
C GLN A 153 -14.22 -5.31 -0.70
N ASN A 154 -13.38 -5.91 0.15
CA ASN A 154 -13.18 -5.44 1.54
C ASN A 154 -12.44 -4.10 1.61
N LEU A 155 -11.59 -3.78 0.64
CA LEU A 155 -10.94 -2.47 0.59
C LEU A 155 -11.94 -1.33 0.40
N ASN A 156 -13.11 -1.60 -0.20
CA ASN A 156 -14.21 -0.65 -0.30
C ASN A 156 -13.78 0.75 -0.79
N GLY A 157 -12.94 0.79 -1.83
CA GLY A 157 -12.41 2.03 -2.38
C GLY A 157 -11.36 2.73 -1.51
N ALA A 158 -10.68 1.98 -0.62
CA ALA A 158 -9.52 2.49 0.10
C ALA A 158 -8.51 3.09 -0.88
N ALA A 159 -8.01 4.27 -0.52
CA ALA A 159 -6.99 5.00 -1.27
C ALA A 159 -5.77 5.35 -0.40
N TYR A 160 -5.80 4.93 0.86
CA TYR A 160 -4.78 5.23 1.86
C TYR A 160 -4.51 3.97 2.67
N TRP A 161 -3.26 3.79 3.11
CA TRP A 161 -2.88 2.74 4.02
C TRP A 161 -1.89 3.28 5.05
N ASP A 162 -1.89 2.70 6.23
CA ASP A 162 -0.96 3.04 7.29
C ASP A 162 -0.66 1.83 8.16
N GLY A 163 0.63 1.65 8.43
CA GLY A 163 1.14 0.57 9.24
C GLY A 163 1.74 1.11 10.55
N ASN A 164 3.04 0.88 10.69
CA ASN A 164 3.85 1.21 11.86
C ASN A 164 3.82 2.70 12.26
N ASP A 165 3.76 3.62 11.29
CA ASP A 165 3.86 5.05 11.55
C ASP A 165 2.66 5.58 12.32
N LEU A 166 1.44 5.22 11.90
CA LEU A 166 0.22 5.56 12.63
C LEU A 166 0.30 5.16 14.10
N PHE A 167 0.81 3.96 14.36
CA PHE A 167 0.94 3.42 15.69
C PHE A 167 2.01 4.14 16.53
N ARG A 168 3.23 4.27 16.01
CA ARG A 168 4.37 4.85 16.74
C ARG A 168 4.16 6.32 17.05
N LEU A 169 3.54 7.02 16.11
CA LEU A 169 3.36 8.47 16.16
C LEU A 169 1.97 8.86 16.66
N PHE A 170 1.09 7.92 17.04
CA PHE A 170 -0.22 8.27 17.59
C PHE A 170 -0.07 9.12 18.88
N PRO A 171 -0.75 10.28 19.02
CA PRO A 171 -1.75 10.92 18.13
C PRO A 171 -1.18 11.99 17.17
N ALA A 172 0.14 12.19 17.15
CA ALA A 172 0.83 13.16 16.31
C ALA A 172 0.88 12.78 14.81
N HIS A 173 0.49 11.55 14.47
CA HIS A 173 0.41 11.05 13.10
C HIS A 173 -0.53 11.90 12.22
N TYR A 174 -0.19 12.10 10.95
CA TYR A 174 -0.89 13.07 10.10
C TYR A 174 -2.37 12.69 9.87
N ARG A 175 -2.69 11.40 9.70
CA ARG A 175 -4.08 10.94 9.56
C ARG A 175 -4.89 11.17 10.83
N CYS A 176 -4.30 10.98 12.01
CA CYS A 176 -4.92 11.36 13.30
C CYS A 176 -5.20 12.85 13.37
N LYS A 177 -4.22 13.68 12.98
CA LYS A 177 -4.37 15.14 12.95
C LYS A 177 -5.48 15.60 12.01
N GLN A 178 -5.66 14.92 10.87
CA GLN A 178 -6.75 15.17 9.94
C GLN A 178 -8.09 14.53 10.36
N GLY A 179 -8.08 13.73 11.43
CA GLY A 179 -9.24 13.03 11.95
C GLY A 179 -9.50 11.75 11.18
N PHE A 180 -9.64 10.64 11.91
CA PHE A 180 -10.09 9.38 11.33
C PHE A 180 -11.06 8.68 12.27
N GLU A 181 -11.91 7.89 11.65
CA GLU A 181 -12.85 7.00 12.30
C GLU A 181 -12.50 5.56 11.97
N LEU A 182 -12.62 4.69 12.99
CA LEU A 182 -12.58 3.26 12.78
C LEU A 182 -13.99 2.78 12.46
N SER A 183 -14.20 2.20 11.27
CA SER A 183 -15.49 1.54 10.94
C SER A 183 -15.73 0.30 11.82
N ASN A 184 -14.67 -0.25 12.38
CA ASN A 184 -14.66 -1.36 13.31
C ASN A 184 -13.52 -1.14 14.31
N GLU A 185 -13.81 -1.20 15.62
CA GLU A 185 -12.81 -1.04 16.68
C GLU A 185 -11.66 -2.04 16.58
N ASN A 186 -11.92 -3.25 16.05
CA ASN A 186 -10.90 -4.28 15.84
C ASN A 186 -9.81 -3.84 14.85
N HIS A 187 -10.11 -2.91 13.93
CA HIS A 187 -9.09 -2.36 13.03
C HIS A 187 -8.00 -1.60 13.79
N GLY A 188 -8.33 -0.98 14.93
CA GLY A 188 -7.36 -0.29 15.78
C GLY A 188 -6.65 -1.20 16.78
N ALA A 189 -7.22 -2.38 17.04
CA ALA A 189 -6.71 -3.35 18.00
C ALA A 189 -5.65 -4.30 17.43
N ILE A 190 -5.51 -4.39 16.11
CA ILE A 190 -4.57 -5.33 15.47
C ILE A 190 -3.16 -5.25 16.05
N TYR A 191 -2.66 -4.06 16.38
CA TYR A 191 -1.27 -3.85 16.83
C TYR A 191 -1.00 -4.18 18.30
N GLN A 192 -2.02 -4.53 19.10
CA GLN A 192 -1.85 -4.81 20.52
C GLN A 192 -0.99 -6.05 20.80
N ASN A 193 -0.98 -7.00 19.87
CA ASN A 193 -0.31 -8.29 20.07
C ASN A 193 1.15 -8.30 19.58
N VAL A 194 1.65 -7.17 19.08
CA VAL A 194 2.94 -7.08 18.38
C VAL A 194 4.10 -6.86 19.33
N SER A 195 4.82 -7.93 19.63
CA SER A 195 5.99 -7.93 20.52
C SER A 195 7.18 -7.09 20.05
N VAL A 196 7.31 -6.80 18.74
CA VAL A 196 8.42 -6.01 18.20
C VAL A 196 8.22 -4.50 18.34
N VAL A 197 7.02 -4.03 18.68
CA VAL A 197 6.76 -2.59 18.84
C VAL A 197 6.81 -2.21 20.30
N ARG A 198 7.68 -1.25 20.62
CA ARG A 198 7.78 -0.71 21.96
C ARG A 198 6.57 0.18 22.25
N ASN A 199 5.85 -0.14 23.32
CA ASN A 199 4.68 0.57 23.85
C ASN A 199 3.47 0.60 22.90
N PRO A 200 2.79 -0.56 22.68
CA PRO A 200 1.64 -0.58 21.82
C PRO A 200 0.50 0.31 22.27
N LYS A 201 0.06 1.17 21.34
CA LYS A 201 -1.10 2.03 21.53
C LYS A 201 -2.29 1.41 20.83
N ILE A 202 -3.36 1.23 21.59
CA ILE A 202 -4.68 0.96 21.02
C ILE A 202 -5.10 2.21 20.27
N ILE A 203 -5.33 2.08 18.96
CA ILE A 203 -5.82 3.18 18.15
C ILE A 203 -7.33 3.25 18.39
N GLN A 204 -7.81 4.37 18.91
CA GLN A 204 -9.23 4.69 19.04
C GLN A 204 -9.61 5.74 18.00
N THR A 205 -10.88 5.81 17.63
CA THR A 205 -11.43 6.89 16.79
C THR A 205 -11.09 8.25 17.41
N CYS A 206 -10.57 9.18 16.61
CA CYS A 206 -10.28 10.53 17.09
C CYS A 206 -10.70 11.61 16.07
N PRO A 207 -11.31 12.72 16.52
CA PRO A 207 -11.67 13.82 15.64
C PRO A 207 -10.41 14.50 15.09
N ALA A 208 -10.59 15.28 14.02
CA ALA A 208 -9.52 16.09 13.46
C ALA A 208 -9.04 17.13 14.48
N THR A 209 -7.72 17.25 14.64
CA THR A 209 -7.09 18.21 15.56
C THR A 209 -6.35 19.34 14.84
N GLU A 210 -6.13 19.23 13.53
CA GLU A 210 -5.52 20.30 12.71
C GLU A 210 -6.52 21.44 12.45
N PRO A 211 -6.25 22.71 12.84
CA PRO A 211 -7.18 23.84 12.69
C PRO A 211 -7.74 24.04 11.27
N LYS A 212 -6.93 23.78 10.23
CA LYS A 212 -7.36 23.86 8.83
C LYS A 212 -8.37 22.77 8.45
N VAL A 213 -8.40 21.67 9.20
CA VAL A 213 -9.26 20.50 8.99
C VAL A 213 -10.43 20.51 9.98
N SER A 214 -10.21 20.89 11.24
CA SER A 214 -11.18 20.83 12.33
C SER A 214 -12.30 21.87 12.23
N ALA A 215 -12.12 22.95 11.47
CA ALA A 215 -13.13 24.02 11.35
C ALA A 215 -14.44 23.60 10.66
N LYS A 216 -14.48 22.46 9.93
CA LYS A 216 -15.69 21.93 9.28
C LYS A 216 -15.81 20.40 9.23
N ARG A 217 -14.75 19.64 9.57
CA ARG A 217 -14.62 18.22 9.20
C ARG A 217 -14.48 17.34 10.44
N LYS A 218 -15.59 16.73 10.88
CA LYS A 218 -15.50 15.55 11.75
C LYS A 218 -15.08 14.37 10.86
N PHE A 219 -14.00 13.69 11.26
CA PHE A 219 -13.43 12.50 10.61
C PHE A 219 -13.18 12.64 9.09
N THR A 220 -11.93 12.86 8.68
CA THR A 220 -11.57 12.91 7.25
C THR A 220 -11.41 11.51 6.65
N PHE A 221 -10.93 10.54 7.44
CA PHE A 221 -10.66 9.18 6.99
C PHE A 221 -11.55 8.16 7.70
N LEU A 222 -11.95 7.10 6.98
CA LEU A 222 -12.65 5.95 7.54
C LEU A 222 -11.82 4.69 7.28
N SER A 223 -11.56 3.88 8.32
CA SER A 223 -10.90 2.59 8.11
C SER A 223 -11.82 1.62 7.36
N CYS A 224 -11.26 0.81 6.46
CA CYS A 224 -12.01 -0.18 5.68
C CYS A 224 -11.74 -1.60 6.15
N VAL A 225 -10.46 -1.94 6.30
CA VAL A 225 -9.99 -3.30 6.60
C VAL A 225 -8.55 -3.25 7.11
N THR A 226 -8.08 -4.36 7.67
CA THR A 226 -6.70 -4.58 8.06
C THR A 226 -6.15 -5.88 7.48
N TYR A 227 -4.91 -5.86 6.97
CA TYR A 227 -4.19 -7.07 6.50
C TYR A 227 -2.71 -7.00 6.87
N GLY A 228 -2.11 -8.12 7.28
CA GLY A 228 -0.67 -8.35 7.50
C GLY A 228 0.08 -7.43 8.48
N GLY A 229 -0.52 -6.31 8.88
CA GLY A 229 0.18 -5.24 9.58
C GLY A 229 -0.22 -3.82 9.20
N THR A 230 -1.23 -3.67 8.35
CA THR A 230 -1.59 -2.39 7.72
C THR A 230 -3.09 -2.15 7.84
N ILE A 231 -3.47 -0.93 8.24
CA ILE A 231 -4.86 -0.44 8.18
C ILE A 231 -5.07 0.31 6.87
N PHE A 232 -6.14 0.01 6.16
CA PHE A 232 -6.53 0.68 4.93
C PHE A 232 -7.68 1.65 5.19
N PHE A 233 -7.64 2.82 4.54
CA PHE A 233 -8.59 3.91 4.75
C PHE A 233 -9.12 4.46 3.42
N LYS A 234 -10.37 4.90 3.45
CA LYS A 234 -10.99 5.77 2.43
C LYS A 234 -11.25 7.16 3.01
N ILE A 235 -11.57 8.13 2.16
CA ILE A 235 -12.17 9.40 2.61
C ILE A 235 -13.53 9.06 3.25
N HIS A 236 -13.80 9.60 4.43
CA HIS A 236 -15.06 9.42 5.12
C HIS A 236 -16.24 9.91 4.26
N ASP A 237 -17.38 9.22 4.26
CA ASP A 237 -18.49 9.58 3.36
C ASP A 237 -19.08 10.96 3.71
N GLU A 238 -19.10 11.34 4.99
CA GLU A 238 -19.46 12.71 5.44
C GLU A 238 -18.45 13.75 4.93
N ALA A 239 -17.16 13.43 4.96
CA ALA A 239 -16.13 14.31 4.43
C ALA A 239 -16.34 14.52 2.92
N LYS A 240 -16.61 13.42 2.20
CA LYS A 240 -16.89 13.44 0.76
C LYS A 240 -18.14 14.27 0.43
N SER A 241 -19.22 14.16 1.21
CA SER A 241 -20.45 14.94 0.99
C SER A 241 -20.25 16.45 1.21
N GLN A 242 -19.25 16.83 2.00
CA GLN A 242 -18.84 18.22 2.21
C GLN A 242 -17.89 18.74 1.10
N GLY A 243 -17.70 17.98 0.02
CA GLY A 243 -16.83 18.36 -1.10
C GLY A 243 -15.35 18.16 -0.81
N ILE A 244 -15.01 17.39 0.23
CA ILE A 244 -13.62 17.00 0.47
C ILE A 244 -13.26 15.95 -0.55
N THR A 245 -12.50 16.43 -1.52
CA THR A 245 -11.86 15.61 -2.52
C THR A 245 -10.37 15.92 -2.50
N TRP A 246 -9.63 15.22 -3.34
CA TRP A 246 -8.25 15.51 -3.71
C TRP A 246 -8.03 16.98 -4.04
#